data_AF-Q0PRI4-F1
#
_entry.id   AF-Q0PRI4-F1
#
_cell.length_a   1.000
_cell.length_b   1.000
_cell.length_c   1.000
_cell.angle_alpha   90.00
_cell.angle_beta   90.00
_cell.angle_gamma   90.00
#
_symmetry.space_group_name_H-M   'P 1'
#
loop_
_entity.id
_entity.type
_entity.pdbx_description
1 polymer ?
#
loop_
_entity_poly.entity_id
_entity_poly.type
_entity_poly.pdbx_seq_one_letter_code
_entity_poly.pdbx_strand_id
1 'polypeptide(L)' 'GRGYRRDEVVVVERCACTFHWCCEVKCKLCRTKKVIYTCL' A
#
# COMPACT_ATOMS: atom_id res chain seq x y z
N GLY A 1 2.10 27.51 -9.99
CA GLY A 1 2.77 26.24 -9.61
C GLY A 1 2.77 25.32 -10.81
N ARG A 2 3.77 24.43 -10.94
CA ARG A 2 4.00 23.61 -12.15
C ARG A 2 2.95 22.52 -12.43
N GLY A 3 2.01 22.29 -11.50
CA GLY A 3 0.96 21.28 -11.60
C GLY A 3 1.35 19.94 -10.97
N TYR A 4 0.45 18.96 -11.04
CA TYR A 4 0.67 17.59 -10.59
C TYR A 4 -0.10 16.61 -11.48
N ARG A 5 0.37 15.37 -11.56
CA ARG A 5 -0.27 14.24 -12.22
C ARG A 5 -0.94 13.34 -11.19
N ARG A 6 -2.12 12.82 -11.51
CA ARG A 6 -2.88 11.85 -10.71
C ARG A 6 -2.99 10.53 -11.46
N ASP A 7 -2.57 9.44 -10.84
CA ASP A 7 -2.70 8.09 -11.41
C ASP A 7 -3.38 7.15 -10.39
N GLU A 8 -4.21 6.22 -10.87
CA GLU A 8 -4.78 5.14 -10.06
C GLU A 8 -4.01 3.85 -10.33
N VAL A 9 -3.41 3.28 -9.28
CA VAL A 9 -2.59 2.07 -9.38
C VAL A 9 -3.09 1.00 -8.43
N VAL A 10 -2.97 -0.27 -8.83
CA VAL A 10 -3.21 -1.41 -7.94
C VAL A 10 -1.89 -1.80 -7.29
N VAL A 11 -1.83 -1.76 -5.96
CA VAL A 11 -0.63 -2.09 -5.18
C VAL A 11 -0.88 -3.38 -4.41
N VAL A 12 0.10 -4.28 -4.43
CA VAL A 12 0.09 -5.46 -3.57
C VAL A 12 0.86 -5.14 -2.30
N GLU A 13 0.20 -5.21 -1.16
CA GLU A 13 0.81 -4.87 0.14
C GLU A 13 0.46 -5.87 1.23
N ARG A 14 1.32 -5.95 2.25
CA ARG A 14 1.01 -6.72 3.45
C ARG A 14 -0.05 -5.98 4.26
N CYS A 15 -1.11 -6.69 4.59
CA CYS A 15 -2.27 -6.18 5.31
C CYS A 15 -2.71 -7.20 6.36
N ALA A 16 -3.59 -6.78 7.29
CA ALA A 16 -4.18 -7.64 8.30
C ALA A 16 -3.14 -8.51 9.03
N CYS A 17 -2.04 -7.88 9.46
CA CYS A 17 -0.95 -8.56 10.13
C CYS A 17 -1.34 -8.91 11.57
N THR A 18 -1.06 -10.14 11.98
CA THR A 18 -1.25 -10.63 13.34
C THR A 18 0.09 -11.03 13.92
N PHE A 19 0.36 -10.55 15.14
CA PHE A 19 1.51 -11.00 15.91
C PHE A 19 1.18 -12.33 16.57
N HIS A 20 2.01 -13.34 16.32
CA HIS A 20 1.98 -14.61 17.02
C HIS A 20 2.95 -14.51 18.19
N TRP A 21 2.42 -14.65 19.40
CA TRP A 21 3.25 -14.75 20.59
C TRP A 21 4.28 -15.87 20.39
N CYS A 22 5.57 -15.54 20.58
CA CYS A 22 6.75 -16.19 19.99
C CYS A 22 7.15 -15.65 18.60
N CYS A 23 7.68 -14.41 18.60
CA CYS A 23 8.55 -13.77 17.58
C CYS A 23 8.14 -13.83 16.10
N GLU A 24 6.90 -14.17 15.75
CA GLU A 24 6.46 -14.27 14.36
C GLU A 24 5.33 -13.27 14.06
N VAL A 25 5.39 -12.64 12.89
CA VAL A 25 4.29 -11.82 12.37
C VAL A 25 3.78 -12.47 11.08
N LYS A 26 2.49 -12.81 11.04
CA LYS A 26 1.85 -13.31 9.82
C LYS A 26 0.99 -12.22 9.23
N CYS A 27 1.12 -11.98 7.92
CA CYS A 27 0.33 -11.00 7.19
C CYS A 27 -0.32 -11.63 5.96
N LYS A 28 -1.43 -11.04 5.51
CA LYS A 28 -2.04 -11.37 4.22
C LYS A 28 -1.47 -10.44 3.13
N LEU A 29 -1.51 -10.88 1.88
CA LEU A 29 -1.26 -10.01 0.73
C LEU A 29 -2.59 -9.45 0.23
N CYS A 30 -2.77 -8.13 0.32
CA CYS A 30 -3.92 -7.42 -0.21
C CYS A 30 -3.58 -6.74 -1.52
N ARG A 31 -4.57 -6.65 -2.41
CA ARG A 31 -4.53 -5.79 -3.61
C ARG A 31 -5.39 -4.58 -3.35
N THR A 32 -4.78 -3.40 -3.24
CA THR A 32 -5.45 -2.15 -2.92
C THR A 32 -5.30 -1.17 -4.09
N LYS A 33 -6.39 -0.52 -4.49
CA LYS A 33 -6.34 0.61 -5.43
C LYS A 33 -5.90 1.86 -4.67
N LYS A 34 -4.80 2.47 -5.08
CA LYS A 34 -4.29 3.73 -4.52
C LYS A 34 -4.22 4.80 -5.58
N VAL A 35 -4.45 6.04 -5.16
CA VAL A 35 -4.27 7.22 -6.00
C VAL A 35 -2.93 7.84 -5.66
N ILE A 36 -2.05 7.96 -6.64
CA ILE A 36 -0.73 8.59 -6.49
C ILE A 36 -0.77 9.97 -7.13
N TYR A 37 -0.20 10.95 -6.42
CA TYR A 37 -0.03 12.31 -6.90
C TYR A 37 1.46 12.60 -7.08
N THR A 38 1.86 13.00 -8.29
CA THR A 38 3.26 13.29 -8.64
C THR A 38 3.37 14.73 -9.10
N CYS A 39 4.25 15.52 -8.49
CA CYS A 39 4.51 16.90 -8.93
C CYS A 39 5.17 16.93 -10.33
N LEU A 40 4.88 17.97 -11.11
CA LEU A 40 5.51 18.25 -12.41
C LEU A 40 6.79 19.10 -12.26
#